data_AF-A0A1F2FHI1-F1
#
_entry.id   AF-A0A1F2FHI1-F1
#
_cell.length_a   1.000
_cell.length_b   1.000
_cell.length_c   1.000
_cell.angle_alpha   90.00
_cell.angle_beta   90.00
_cell.angle_gamma   90.00
#
_symmetry.space_group_name_H-M   'P 1'
#
loop_
_entity.id
_entity.type
_entity.pdbx_description
1 polymer ?
#
loop_
_entity_poly.entity_id
_entity_poly.type
_entity_poly.pdbx_seq_one_letter_code
_entity_poly.pdbx_strand_id
1 'polypeptide(L)'
;MSFAGAHQGTWLGGEALIFARYPQASPHFDALAAPFNATATMQQESNSEFMNALTADGLTRPGVKYTAIATRFDECVVPFGNALIDEPGVENLILQDLAPGDTTEHYGLPYNDRVIALVRDRLV
;
A
#
# COMPACT_ATOMS: atom_id res chain seq x y z
N MET A 1 9.80 6.53 -6.21
CA MET A 1 8.34 6.73 -6.38
C MET A 1 7.64 5.41 -6.14
N SER A 2 6.46 5.42 -5.55
CA SER A 2 5.68 4.22 -5.22
C SER A 2 4.20 4.41 -5.56
N PHE A 3 3.54 3.35 -6.01
CA PHE A 3 2.11 3.29 -6.27
C PHE A 3 1.53 2.22 -5.36
N ALA A 4 0.54 2.58 -4.54
CA ALA A 4 -0.10 1.65 -3.61
C ALA A 4 0.89 0.77 -2.81
N GLY A 5 2.00 1.35 -2.34
CA GLY A 5 2.97 0.61 -1.54
C GLY A 5 2.40 0.32 -0.16
N ALA A 6 2.55 -0.89 0.38
CA ALA A 6 2.15 -1.19 1.76
C ALA A 6 3.16 -0.62 2.77
N HIS A 7 3.41 0.70 2.75
CA HIS A 7 4.49 1.35 3.52
C HIS A 7 4.30 1.23 5.03
N GLN A 8 3.05 1.16 5.48
CA GLN A 8 2.66 0.90 6.87
C GLN A 8 2.03 -0.49 7.04
N GLY A 9 2.32 -1.38 6.10
CA GLY A 9 1.69 -2.68 5.96
C GLY A 9 0.27 -2.57 5.40
N THR A 10 -0.36 -3.72 5.28
CA THR A 10 -1.77 -3.82 4.91
C THR A 10 -2.46 -4.82 5.82
N TRP A 11 -3.74 -4.62 6.00
CA TRP A 11 -4.64 -5.73 6.26
C TRP A 11 -5.11 -6.17 4.90
N LEU A 12 -4.42 -7.15 4.29
CA LEU A 12 -4.76 -7.69 2.97
C LEU A 12 -6.31 -7.76 2.87
N GLY A 13 -6.92 -7.16 1.85
CA GLY A 13 -8.35 -7.29 1.55
C GLY A 13 -9.42 -7.05 2.65
N GLY A 14 -9.11 -6.52 3.84
CA GLY A 14 -10.00 -6.51 5.00
C GLY A 14 -10.08 -7.84 5.77
N GLU A 15 -9.16 -8.77 5.57
CA GLU A 15 -9.15 -10.05 6.29
C GLU A 15 -8.89 -9.90 7.79
N ALA A 16 -8.21 -8.84 8.25
CA ALA A 16 -8.17 -8.50 9.68
C ALA A 16 -9.56 -8.19 10.27
N LEU A 17 -10.48 -7.58 9.49
CA LEU A 17 -11.87 -7.41 9.89
C LEU A 17 -12.62 -8.74 9.88
N ILE A 18 -12.31 -9.63 8.93
CA ILE A 18 -12.86 -10.99 8.87
C ILE A 18 -12.37 -11.83 10.06
N PHE A 19 -11.09 -11.77 10.45
CA PHE A 19 -10.55 -12.53 11.58
C PHE A 19 -10.96 -11.95 12.94
N ALA A 20 -11.11 -10.63 13.06
CA ALA A 20 -11.69 -10.00 14.24
C ALA A 20 -13.17 -10.40 14.43
N ARG A 21 -13.91 -10.66 13.34
CA ARG A 21 -15.32 -11.09 13.33
C ARG A 21 -15.49 -12.61 13.40
N TYR A 22 -14.54 -13.37 12.82
CA TYR A 22 -14.57 -14.82 12.62
C TYR A 22 -13.16 -15.42 12.79
N PRO A 23 -12.68 -15.59 14.04
CA PRO A 23 -11.32 -16.07 14.33
C PRO A 23 -11.01 -17.44 13.70
N GLN A 24 -12.03 -18.27 13.49
CA GLN A 24 -11.92 -19.58 12.85
C GLN A 24 -11.53 -19.53 11.36
N ALA A 25 -11.60 -18.36 10.72
CA ALA A 25 -11.23 -18.20 9.30
C ALA A 25 -9.71 -18.09 9.08
N SER A 26 -8.93 -17.79 10.12
CA SER A 26 -7.46 -17.62 10.05
C SER A 26 -6.72 -18.83 9.44
N PRO A 27 -6.92 -20.09 9.87
CA PRO A 27 -6.23 -21.23 9.28
C PRO A 27 -6.60 -21.50 7.81
N HIS A 28 -7.74 -20.99 7.32
CA HIS A 28 -8.13 -21.10 5.92
C HIS A 28 -7.41 -20.07 5.04
N PHE A 29 -6.99 -18.95 5.62
CA PHE A 29 -6.29 -17.90 4.92
C PHE A 29 -4.79 -18.17 4.82
N ASP A 30 -4.17 -18.68 5.88
CA ASP A 30 -2.79 -19.18 5.86
C ASP A 30 -2.61 -20.23 4.75
N ALA A 31 -3.61 -21.10 4.57
CA ALA A 31 -3.64 -22.10 3.50
C ALA A 31 -3.86 -21.51 2.10
N LEU A 32 -4.60 -20.39 1.99
CA LEU A 32 -4.85 -19.68 0.73
C LEU A 32 -3.63 -18.84 0.29
N ALA A 33 -2.87 -18.28 1.24
CA ALA A 33 -1.65 -17.51 1.01
C ALA A 33 -0.41 -18.39 0.75
N ALA A 34 -0.42 -19.65 1.22
CA ALA A 34 0.63 -20.64 1.01
C ALA A 34 1.19 -20.72 -0.44
N PRO A 35 0.36 -20.67 -1.51
CA PRO A 35 0.81 -20.73 -2.90
C PRO A 35 1.31 -19.39 -3.47
N PHE A 36 1.08 -18.26 -2.78
CA PHE A 36 1.36 -16.89 -3.26
C PHE A 36 2.58 -16.24 -2.58
N ASN A 37 3.60 -17.03 -2.28
CA ASN A 37 4.81 -16.54 -1.61
C ASN A 37 4.51 -16.10 -0.16
N ALA A 38 3.93 -17.02 0.63
CA ALA A 38 3.44 -16.82 2.00
C ALA A 38 4.33 -15.94 2.90
N THR A 39 5.66 -16.05 2.77
CA THR A 39 6.59 -15.20 3.51
C THR A 39 6.38 -13.71 3.24
N ALA A 40 6.28 -13.29 1.98
CA ALA A 40 6.09 -11.89 1.61
C ALA A 40 4.70 -11.38 2.05
N THR A 41 3.67 -12.21 1.88
CA THR A 41 2.32 -11.92 2.36
C THR A 41 2.33 -11.63 3.86
N MET A 42 2.93 -12.51 4.68
CA MET A 42 3.03 -12.31 6.13
C MET A 42 3.93 -11.14 6.51
N GLN A 43 4.95 -10.84 5.70
CA GLN A 43 5.82 -9.69 5.94
C GLN A 43 5.11 -8.37 5.67
N GLN A 44 4.17 -8.30 4.74
CA GLN A 44 3.44 -7.07 4.41
C GLN A 44 2.23 -6.80 5.32
N GLU A 45 1.87 -7.74 6.20
CA GLU A 45 0.85 -7.52 7.22
C GLU A 45 1.21 -6.35 8.15
N SER A 46 0.21 -5.54 8.48
CA SER A 46 0.38 -4.45 9.45
C SER A 46 0.81 -5.02 10.81
N ASN A 47 1.81 -4.37 11.43
CA ASN A 47 2.45 -4.80 12.67
C ASN A 47 3.25 -6.12 12.60
N SER A 48 3.52 -6.66 11.42
CA SER A 48 4.46 -7.78 11.29
C SER A 48 5.84 -7.38 11.83
N GLU A 49 6.63 -8.35 12.32
CA GLU A 49 8.00 -8.09 12.78
C GLU A 49 8.83 -7.40 11.69
N PHE A 50 8.62 -7.80 10.43
CA PHE A 50 9.28 -7.19 9.28
C PHE A 50 8.87 -5.74 9.07
N MET A 51 7.56 -5.41 9.05
CA MET A 51 7.13 -4.02 8.88
C MET A 51 7.63 -3.14 10.02
N ASN A 52 7.53 -3.61 11.26
CA ASN A 52 8.01 -2.86 12.43
C ASN A 52 9.51 -2.56 12.31
N ALA A 53 10.31 -3.55 11.89
CA ALA A 53 11.75 -3.36 11.66
C ALA A 53 12.04 -2.43 10.48
N LEU A 54 11.28 -2.55 9.39
CA LEU A 54 11.45 -1.74 8.18
C LEU A 54 11.18 -0.25 8.44
N THR A 55 10.17 0.06 9.25
CA THR A 55 9.73 1.45 9.50
C THR A 55 10.37 2.08 10.76
N ALA A 56 11.15 1.32 11.53
CA ALA A 56 11.68 1.76 12.83
C ALA A 56 12.47 3.08 12.77
N ASP A 57 13.25 3.27 11.71
CA ASP A 57 14.15 4.42 11.52
C ASP A 57 13.62 5.40 10.46
N GLY A 58 12.32 5.38 10.20
CA GLY A 58 11.70 6.09 9.09
C GLY A 58 11.97 5.47 7.73
N LEU A 59 11.05 5.73 6.80
CA LEU A 59 11.00 5.25 5.44
C LEU A 59 11.89 6.07 4.49
N THR A 60 12.11 7.35 4.77
CA THR A 60 12.87 8.24 3.90
C THR A 60 14.36 8.26 4.22
N ARG A 61 15.17 8.62 3.22
CA ARG A 61 16.63 8.77 3.33
C ARG A 61 17.09 10.12 2.75
N PRO A 62 18.14 10.74 3.33
CA PRO A 62 18.63 12.04 2.86
C PRO A 62 19.01 12.03 1.37
N GLY A 63 18.65 13.10 0.66
CA GLY A 63 18.98 13.28 -0.75
C GLY A 63 18.06 12.56 -1.75
N VAL A 64 17.07 11.79 -1.27
CA VAL A 64 16.09 11.11 -2.13
C VAL A 64 14.76 11.87 -2.10
N LYS A 65 14.18 12.12 -3.29
CA LYS A 65 12.83 12.68 -3.42
C LYS A 65 11.82 11.54 -3.45
N TYR A 66 10.81 11.61 -2.57
CA TYR A 66 9.77 10.60 -2.46
C TYR A 66 8.43 11.16 -2.93
N THR A 67 7.77 10.41 -3.81
CA THR A 67 6.37 10.61 -4.17
C THR A 67 5.63 9.29 -3.97
N ALA A 68 4.55 9.32 -3.21
CA ALA A 68 3.66 8.21 -3.00
C ALA A 68 2.29 8.51 -3.61
N ILE A 69 1.80 7.60 -4.46
CA ILE A 69 0.51 7.74 -5.14
C ILE A 69 -0.41 6.62 -4.64
N ALA A 70 -1.55 7.00 -4.08
CA ALA A 70 -2.55 6.09 -3.53
C ALA A 70 -3.93 6.30 -4.19
N THR A 71 -4.79 5.30 -4.09
CA THR A 71 -6.18 5.36 -4.53
C THR A 71 -7.12 5.02 -3.37
N ARG A 72 -8.24 5.73 -3.24
CA ARG A 72 -9.28 5.42 -2.24
C ARG A 72 -9.99 4.09 -2.52
N PHE A 73 -9.82 3.54 -3.71
CA PHE A 73 -10.40 2.28 -4.16
C PHE A 73 -9.43 1.10 -4.02
N ASP A 74 -8.33 1.26 -3.30
CA ASP A 74 -7.33 0.20 -3.11
C ASP A 74 -7.92 -0.95 -2.29
N GLU A 75 -7.95 -2.14 -2.88
CA GLU A 75 -8.46 -3.38 -2.28
C GLU A 75 -7.35 -4.25 -1.69
N CYS A 76 -6.07 -3.95 -1.96
CA CYS A 76 -4.94 -4.75 -1.47
C CYS A 76 -4.23 -4.09 -0.29
N VAL A 77 -4.12 -2.76 -0.28
CA VAL A 77 -3.55 -1.95 0.80
C VAL A 77 -4.67 -1.25 1.54
N VAL A 78 -5.15 -1.87 2.62
CA VAL A 78 -6.28 -1.37 3.41
C VAL A 78 -5.84 -1.09 4.86
N PRO A 79 -6.13 0.11 5.40
CA PRO A 79 -6.72 1.27 4.73
C PRO A 79 -5.75 1.88 3.70
N PHE A 80 -6.26 2.46 2.61
CA PHE A 80 -5.44 3.05 1.53
C PHE A 80 -4.40 4.08 2.02
N GLY A 81 -4.68 4.73 3.15
CA GLY A 81 -3.77 5.68 3.79
C GLY A 81 -2.43 5.06 4.18
N ASN A 82 -2.36 3.74 4.37
CA ASN A 82 -1.10 3.02 4.63
C ASN A 82 -0.12 3.08 3.44
N ALA A 83 -0.59 3.49 2.26
CA ALA A 83 0.24 3.75 1.09
C ALA A 83 0.82 5.16 1.02
N LEU A 84 0.48 6.04 1.97
CA LEU A 84 1.08 7.35 2.12
C LEU A 84 2.29 7.27 3.07
N ILE A 85 3.23 8.20 2.92
CA ILE A 85 4.41 8.30 3.79
C ILE A 85 4.34 9.62 4.56
N ASP A 86 4.14 9.56 5.88
CA ASP A 86 4.06 10.72 6.76
C ASP A 86 5.44 11.15 7.25
N GLU A 87 6.28 11.62 6.33
CA GLU A 87 7.62 12.11 6.62
C GLU A 87 7.94 13.41 5.87
N PRO A 88 8.82 14.28 6.41
CA PRO A 88 9.14 15.56 5.78
C PRO A 88 9.68 15.41 4.35
N GLY A 89 9.17 16.23 3.43
CA GLY A 89 9.65 16.27 2.05
C GLY A 89 9.09 15.18 1.13
N VAL A 90 8.16 14.34 1.61
CA VAL A 90 7.38 13.42 0.77
C VAL A 90 6.23 14.15 0.11
N GLU A 91 6.04 13.91 -1.19
CA GLU A 91 4.81 14.27 -1.91
C GLU A 91 3.81 13.09 -1.87
N ASN A 92 2.69 13.27 -1.18
CA ASN A 92 1.60 12.29 -1.15
C ASN A 92 0.49 12.74 -2.11
N LEU A 93 0.11 11.87 -3.05
CA LEU A 93 -0.93 12.12 -4.04
C LEU A 93 -2.03 11.07 -3.92
N ILE A 94 -3.28 11.52 -3.75
CA ILE A 94 -4.46 10.66 -3.82
C ILE A 94 -5.12 10.86 -5.17
N LEU A 95 -5.27 9.78 -5.95
CA LEU A 95 -5.77 9.86 -7.32
C LEU A 95 -7.11 10.61 -7.42
N GLN A 96 -8.01 10.36 -6.47
CA GLN A 96 -9.34 10.97 -6.45
C GLN A 96 -9.33 12.46 -6.05
N ASP A 97 -8.25 12.99 -5.46
CA ASP A 97 -8.12 14.44 -5.25
C ASP A 97 -7.79 15.18 -6.54
N LEU A 98 -7.16 14.48 -7.49
CA LEU A 98 -6.80 15.00 -8.81
C LEU A 98 -7.88 14.71 -9.86
N ALA A 99 -8.61 13.60 -9.71
CA ALA A 99 -9.69 13.18 -10.57
C ALA A 99 -10.78 12.46 -9.76
N PRO A 100 -11.79 13.18 -9.23
CA PRO A 100 -12.79 12.61 -8.34
C PRO A 100 -13.61 11.44 -8.91
N GLY A 101 -13.75 11.35 -10.23
CA GLY A 101 -14.46 10.27 -10.92
C GLY A 101 -13.56 9.09 -11.33
N ASP A 102 -12.26 9.13 -11.05
CA ASP A 102 -11.34 8.05 -11.36
C ASP A 102 -11.47 6.95 -10.30
N THR A 103 -11.92 5.77 -10.71
CA THR A 103 -12.13 4.61 -9.82
C THR A 103 -11.04 3.55 -9.97
N THR A 104 -9.86 3.93 -10.46
CA THR A 104 -8.73 2.99 -10.62
C THR A 104 -8.38 2.35 -9.27
N GLU A 105 -8.30 1.02 -9.29
CA GLU A 105 -7.99 0.16 -8.16
C GLU A 105 -6.49 -0.14 -8.05
N HIS A 106 -6.07 -0.97 -7.09
CA HIS A 106 -4.66 -1.26 -6.79
C HIS A 106 -3.80 -1.63 -8.01
N TYR A 107 -4.23 -2.66 -8.75
CA TYR A 107 -3.54 -3.20 -9.91
C TYR A 107 -3.64 -2.30 -11.14
N GLY A 108 -4.63 -1.42 -11.18
CA GLY A 108 -4.85 -0.46 -12.26
C GLY A 108 -3.93 0.77 -12.18
N LEU A 109 -3.42 1.12 -11.00
CA LEU A 109 -2.60 2.34 -10.81
C LEU A 109 -1.40 2.44 -11.77
N PRO A 110 -0.60 1.39 -12.01
CA PRO A 110 0.54 1.47 -12.94
C PRO A 110 0.14 1.70 -14.40
N TYR A 111 -1.11 1.42 -14.76
CA TYR A 111 -1.63 1.52 -16.13
C TYR A 111 -2.52 2.75 -16.36
N ASN A 112 -2.76 3.54 -15.31
CA ASN A 112 -3.59 4.74 -15.40
C ASN A 112 -2.81 5.88 -16.09
N ASP A 113 -3.35 6.42 -17.18
CA ASP A 113 -2.69 7.47 -17.98
C ASP A 113 -2.32 8.72 -17.17
N ARG A 114 -3.17 9.10 -16.21
CA ARG A 114 -2.89 10.24 -15.32
C ARG A 114 -1.74 9.92 -14.37
N VAL A 115 -1.73 8.73 -13.78
CA VAL A 115 -0.61 8.28 -12.93
C VAL A 115 0.69 8.27 -13.74
N ILE A 116 0.68 7.72 -14.94
CA ILE A 116 1.85 7.71 -15.85
C ILE A 116 2.32 9.14 -16.15
N ALA A 117 1.42 10.08 -16.40
CA ALA A 117 1.78 11.48 -16.62
C ALA A 117 2.41 12.12 -15.36
N LEU A 118 1.82 11.90 -14.18
CA LEU A 118 2.38 12.38 -12.91
C LEU A 118 3.78 11.83 -12.66
N VAL A 119 4.02 10.55 -12.95
CA VAL A 119 5.34 9.93 -12.87
C VAL A 119 6.33 10.68 -13.75
N ARG A 120 5.98 10.88 -15.03
CA ARG A 120 6.85 11.55 -16.01
C ARG A 120 7.23 12.96 -15.54
N ASP A 121 6.29 13.70 -14.97
CA ASP A 121 6.52 15.08 -14.49
C ASP A 121 7.49 15.17 -13.29
N ARG A 122 7.72 14.08 -12.55
CA ARG A 122 8.62 14.05 -11.37
C ARG A 122 9.98 13.38 -11.64
N LEU A 123 10.18 12.83 -12.84
CA LEU A 123 11.45 12.22 -13.23
C LEU A 123 12.44 13.21 -13.88
N VAL A 124 12.02 14.45 -14.08
CA VAL A 124 12.79 15.56 -14.65
C VAL A 124 13.27 16.53 -13.57
#